data_AF-A0A7S4ATA5-F1
#
_entry.id   AF-A0A7S4ATA5-F1
#
_cell.length_a   1.000
_cell.length_b   1.000
_cell.length_c   1.000
_cell.angle_alpha   90.00
_cell.angle_beta   90.00
_cell.angle_gamma   90.00
#
_symmetry.space_group_name_H-M   'P 1'
#
loop_
_entity.id
_entity.type
_entity.pdbx_description
1 polymer ?
#
loop_
_entity_poly.entity_id
_entity_poly.type
_entity_poly.pdbx_seq_one_letter_code
_entity_poly.pdbx_strand_id
1 'polypeptide(L)'
;EFASDELKNNEQVVAAAVAQESYALQFASNELKNNQQIVTFAVMMTSNTLEFASDELKNNEEVVTLAVTRNGSALEFASSNLKGNLGVVLAALRDEPSALKYISQEFIVAAVTRHHSHESNPGRKKRRKRQHDTAFLDDTHVPVLDY
;
A
#
# COMPACT_ATOMS: atom_id res chain seq x y z
N GLU A 1 -23.43 -34.50 8.65
CA GLU A 1 -22.24 -35.34 8.86
C GLU A 1 -21.30 -35.03 7.70
N PHE A 2 -20.29 -34.19 7.95
CA PHE A 2 -19.45 -33.62 6.89
C PHE A 2 -18.41 -34.64 6.44
N ALA A 3 -17.98 -34.51 5.17
CA ALA A 3 -17.06 -35.41 4.47
C ALA A 3 -15.92 -35.97 5.35
N SER A 4 -15.49 -37.21 5.08
CA SER A 4 -14.38 -37.83 5.80
C SER A 4 -13.11 -37.00 5.69
N ASP A 5 -12.22 -37.09 6.69
CA ASP A 5 -10.97 -36.33 6.69
C ASP A 5 -10.06 -36.70 5.49
N GLU A 6 -10.24 -37.90 4.95
CA GLU A 6 -9.60 -38.33 3.70
C GLU A 6 -10.07 -37.51 2.49
N LEU A 7 -11.38 -37.20 2.40
CA LEU A 7 -11.92 -36.35 1.33
C LEU A 7 -11.53 -34.87 1.50
N LYS A 8 -11.46 -34.36 2.73
CA LYS A 8 -11.02 -32.97 3.01
C LYS A 8 -9.55 -32.74 2.70
N ASN A 9 -8.74 -33.80 2.72
CA ASN A 9 -7.32 -33.78 2.35
C ASN A 9 -7.08 -34.13 0.88
N ASN A 10 -8.10 -34.59 0.16
CA ASN A 10 -7.95 -34.94 -1.24
C ASN A 10 -7.99 -33.68 -2.10
N GLU A 11 -6.82 -33.31 -2.64
CA GLU A 11 -6.64 -32.12 -3.46
C GLU A 11 -7.62 -32.05 -4.63
N GLN A 12 -7.84 -33.16 -5.35
CA GLN A 12 -8.74 -33.19 -6.51
C GLN A 12 -10.20 -32.97 -6.11
N VAL A 13 -10.63 -33.59 -5.01
CA VAL A 13 -11.99 -33.43 -4.49
C VAL A 13 -12.21 -31.99 -4.02
N VAL A 14 -11.26 -31.43 -3.28
CA VAL A 14 -11.33 -30.05 -2.79
C VAL A 14 -11.29 -29.06 -3.96
N ALA A 15 -10.38 -29.22 -4.92
CA ALA A 15 -10.31 -28.34 -6.08
C ALA A 15 -11.60 -28.38 -6.90
N ALA A 16 -12.19 -29.56 -7.12
CA ALA A 16 -13.47 -29.71 -7.80
C ALA A 16 -14.64 -29.08 -7.03
N ALA A 17 -14.60 -29.13 -5.69
CA ALA A 17 -15.60 -28.47 -4.86
C ALA A 17 -15.45 -26.95 -4.90
N VAL A 18 -14.22 -26.43 -4.79
CA VAL A 18 -13.90 -24.99 -4.88
C VAL A 18 -14.28 -24.43 -6.25
N ALA A 19 -14.07 -25.18 -7.32
CA ALA A 19 -14.45 -24.79 -8.68
C ALA A 19 -15.96 -24.65 -8.90
N GLN A 20 -16.77 -25.34 -8.10
CA GLN A 20 -18.22 -25.16 -8.11
C GLN A 20 -18.65 -24.06 -7.14
N GLU A 21 -18.04 -24.04 -5.94
CA GLU A 21 -18.34 -23.07 -4.90
C GLU A 21 -17.07 -22.73 -4.12
N SER A 22 -16.58 -21.51 -4.30
CA SER A 22 -15.37 -20.99 -3.63
C SER A 22 -15.38 -21.20 -2.11
N TYR A 23 -16.53 -21.02 -1.46
CA TYR A 23 -16.69 -21.22 -0.01
C TYR A 23 -16.47 -22.66 0.46
N ALA A 24 -16.38 -23.65 -0.44
CA ALA A 24 -16.01 -25.02 -0.10
C ALA A 24 -14.61 -25.12 0.54
N LEU A 25 -13.73 -24.13 0.29
CA LEU A 25 -12.40 -24.05 0.90
C LEU A 25 -12.45 -24.09 2.43
N GLN A 26 -13.54 -23.62 3.06
CA GLN A 26 -13.68 -23.65 4.52
C GLN A 26 -13.64 -25.07 5.11
N PHE A 27 -14.02 -26.08 4.32
CA PHE A 27 -14.06 -27.49 4.72
C PHE A 27 -12.79 -28.26 4.37
N ALA A 28 -11.89 -27.66 3.58
CA ALA A 28 -10.62 -28.26 3.25
C ALA A 28 -9.73 -28.40 4.49
N SER A 29 -8.77 -29.31 4.41
CA SER A 29 -7.77 -29.45 5.46
C SER A 29 -6.87 -28.22 5.58
N ASN A 30 -6.16 -28.11 6.71
CA ASN A 30 -5.22 -27.00 6.90
C ASN A 30 -4.09 -26.99 5.86
N GLU A 31 -3.67 -28.17 5.40
CA GLU A 31 -2.67 -28.30 4.34
C GLU A 31 -3.19 -27.71 3.02
N LEU A 32 -4.42 -28.05 2.62
CA LEU A 32 -5.01 -27.53 1.39
C LEU A 32 -5.45 -26.06 1.50
N LYS A 33 -5.78 -25.58 2.71
CA LYS A 33 -5.93 -24.13 2.99
C LYS A 33 -4.62 -23.37 2.89
N ASN A 34 -3.48 -24.05 2.96
CA ASN A 34 -2.16 -23.49 2.69
C ASN A 34 -1.68 -23.75 1.25
N ASN A 35 -2.47 -24.45 0.42
CA ASN A 35 -2.12 -24.66 -0.97
C ASN A 35 -2.42 -23.37 -1.76
N GLN A 36 -1.35 -22.67 -2.15
CA GLN A 36 -1.45 -21.40 -2.86
C GLN A 36 -2.28 -21.49 -4.14
N GLN A 37 -2.21 -22.59 -4.90
CA GLN A 37 -2.96 -22.71 -6.15
C GLN A 37 -4.47 -22.79 -5.92
N ILE A 38 -4.90 -23.64 -4.97
CA ILE A 38 -6.32 -23.77 -4.60
C ILE A 38 -6.84 -22.44 -4.05
N VAL A 39 -6.10 -21.81 -3.14
CA VAL A 39 -6.52 -20.54 -2.53
C VAL A 39 -6.57 -19.42 -3.55
N THR A 40 -5.58 -19.29 -4.42
CA THR A 40 -5.55 -18.28 -5.48
C THR A 40 -6.74 -18.45 -6.39
N PHE A 41 -7.03 -19.68 -6.81
CA PHE A 41 -8.20 -19.97 -7.65
C PHE A 41 -9.52 -19.62 -6.94
N ALA A 42 -9.67 -19.96 -5.65
CA ALA A 42 -10.84 -19.59 -4.85
C ALA A 42 -11.01 -18.07 -4.73
N VAL A 43 -9.91 -17.34 -4.49
CA VAL A 43 -9.87 -15.86 -4.40
C VAL A 43 -10.23 -15.21 -5.74
N MET A 44 -9.79 -15.79 -6.86
CA MET A 44 -10.17 -15.30 -8.19
C MET A 44 -11.67 -15.38 -8.42
N MET A 45 -12.33 -16.42 -7.92
CA MET A 45 -13.80 -16.54 -7.98
C MET A 45 -14.46 -15.54 -7.02
N THR A 46 -14.09 -15.57 -5.74
CA THR A 46 -14.66 -14.73 -4.70
C THR A 46 -13.54 -14.19 -3.80
N SER A 47 -13.34 -12.87 -3.76
CA SER A 47 -12.22 -12.29 -3.00
C SER A 47 -12.27 -12.59 -1.50
N ASN A 48 -13.47 -12.70 -0.92
CA ASN A 48 -13.65 -12.94 0.52
C ASN A 48 -13.23 -14.35 0.94
N THR A 49 -13.00 -15.27 0.00
CA THR A 49 -12.52 -16.63 0.31
C THR A 49 -11.15 -16.65 0.96
N LEU A 50 -10.40 -15.54 0.87
CA LEU A 50 -9.16 -15.31 1.61
C LEU A 50 -9.33 -15.54 3.13
N GLU A 51 -10.53 -15.35 3.68
CA GLU A 51 -10.87 -15.63 5.08
C GLU A 51 -10.52 -17.08 5.49
N PHE A 52 -10.67 -18.05 4.58
CA PHE A 52 -10.46 -19.47 4.86
C PHE A 52 -9.04 -19.95 4.57
N ALA A 53 -8.20 -19.10 3.98
CA ALA A 53 -6.80 -19.41 3.75
C ALA A 53 -6.03 -19.54 5.07
N SER A 54 -4.88 -20.22 5.02
CA SER A 54 -3.92 -20.24 6.12
C SER A 54 -3.42 -18.83 6.46
N ASP A 55 -2.91 -18.65 7.68
CA ASP A 55 -2.29 -17.39 8.09
C ASP A 55 -1.05 -17.05 7.25
N GLU A 56 -0.34 -18.06 6.75
CA GLU A 56 0.80 -17.90 5.84
C GLU A 56 0.35 -17.27 4.52
N LEU A 57 -0.73 -17.76 3.91
CA LEU A 57 -1.26 -17.20 2.67
C LEU A 57 -1.98 -15.86 2.89
N LYS A 58 -2.57 -15.61 4.06
CA LYS A 58 -3.06 -14.28 4.45
C LYS A 58 -1.93 -13.26 4.65
N ASN A 59 -0.70 -13.72 4.83
CA ASN A 59 0.50 -12.90 4.86
C ASN A 59 1.27 -12.93 3.53
N ASN A 60 0.77 -13.64 2.52
CA ASN A 60 1.37 -13.67 1.19
C ASN A 60 0.90 -12.46 0.37
N GLU A 61 1.84 -11.59 0.03
CA GLU A 61 1.56 -10.33 -0.68
C GLU A 61 0.88 -10.56 -2.03
N GLU A 62 1.26 -11.58 -2.79
CA GLU A 62 0.70 -11.87 -4.12
C GLU A 62 -0.78 -12.26 -4.02
N VAL A 63 -1.09 -13.21 -3.13
CA VAL A 63 -2.46 -13.70 -2.90
C VAL A 63 -3.36 -12.59 -2.36
N VAL A 64 -2.87 -11.80 -1.39
CA VAL A 64 -3.64 -10.69 -0.81
C VAL A 64 -3.83 -9.57 -1.82
N THR A 65 -2.80 -9.20 -2.58
CA THR A 65 -2.91 -8.17 -3.63
C THR A 65 -3.96 -8.56 -4.67
N LEU A 66 -3.99 -9.82 -5.08
CA LEU A 66 -5.02 -10.34 -5.98
C LEU A 66 -6.43 -10.22 -5.37
N ALA A 67 -6.59 -10.51 -4.08
CA ALA A 67 -7.88 -10.38 -3.41
C ALA A 67 -8.35 -8.92 -3.35
N VAL A 68 -7.47 -8.00 -2.92
CA VAL A 68 -7.83 -6.59 -2.69
C VAL A 68 -8.03 -5.79 -3.97
N THR A 69 -7.34 -6.15 -5.07
CA THR A 69 -7.56 -5.53 -6.38
C THR A 69 -8.92 -5.86 -6.99
N ARG A 70 -9.55 -6.95 -6.52
CA ARG A 70 -10.90 -7.35 -6.94
C ARG A 70 -11.97 -6.83 -5.97
N ASN A 71 -11.66 -6.81 -4.68
CA ASN A 71 -12.52 -6.25 -3.64
C ASN A 71 -11.63 -5.70 -2.52
N GLY A 72 -11.54 -4.38 -2.38
CA GLY A 72 -10.71 -3.75 -1.34
C GLY A 72 -11.06 -4.18 0.08
N SER A 73 -12.29 -4.64 0.33
CA SER A 73 -12.70 -5.17 1.64
C SER A 73 -12.00 -6.49 2.00
N ALA A 74 -11.43 -7.22 1.03
CA ALA A 74 -10.65 -8.42 1.31
C ALA A 74 -9.41 -8.14 2.19
N LEU A 75 -9.00 -6.86 2.29
CA LEU A 75 -7.95 -6.42 3.20
C LEU A 75 -8.29 -6.75 4.67
N GLU A 76 -9.57 -6.90 5.02
CA GLU A 76 -10.02 -7.35 6.34
C GLU A 76 -9.37 -8.68 6.77
N PHE A 77 -9.17 -9.59 5.81
CA PHE A 77 -8.64 -10.94 6.06
C PHE A 77 -7.13 -11.06 5.95
N ALA A 78 -6.46 -10.00 5.47
CA ALA A 78 -5.01 -9.97 5.37
C ALA A 78 -4.34 -9.91 6.76
N SER A 79 -3.08 -10.32 6.81
CA SER A 79 -2.25 -10.18 8.01
C SER A 79 -2.09 -8.71 8.40
N SER A 80 -1.78 -8.46 9.68
CA SER A 80 -1.47 -7.12 10.18
C SER A 80 -0.30 -6.46 9.43
N ASN A 81 0.69 -7.26 9.01
CA ASN A 81 1.84 -6.80 8.23
C ASN A 81 1.38 -6.20 6.88
N LEU A 82 0.48 -6.90 6.17
CA LEU A 82 0.00 -6.44 4.86
C LEU A 82 -1.05 -5.32 4.97
N LYS A 83 -1.80 -5.24 6.08
CA LYS A 83 -2.66 -4.08 6.39
C LYS A 83 -1.91 -2.76 6.56
N GLY A 84 -0.60 -2.81 6.81
CA GLY A 84 0.29 -1.65 6.83
C GLY A 84 1.20 -1.53 5.60
N ASN A 85 1.09 -2.46 4.63
CA ASN A 85 1.90 -2.41 3.42
C ASN A 85 1.33 -1.38 2.45
N LEU A 86 2.14 -0.37 2.10
CA LEU A 86 1.74 0.73 1.23
C LEU A 86 1.21 0.25 -0.13
N GLY A 87 1.86 -0.73 -0.76
CA GLY A 87 1.44 -1.23 -2.07
C GLY A 87 0.07 -1.90 -2.03
N VAL A 88 -0.13 -2.80 -1.05
CA VAL A 88 -1.40 -3.52 -0.86
C VAL A 88 -2.53 -2.56 -0.49
N VAL A 89 -2.27 -1.61 0.43
CA VAL A 89 -3.24 -0.61 0.87
C VAL A 89 -3.67 0.30 -0.28
N LEU A 90 -2.72 0.79 -1.08
CA LEU A 90 -3.05 1.62 -2.25
C LEU A 90 -3.85 0.82 -3.29
N ALA A 91 -3.52 -0.45 -3.49
CA ALA A 91 -4.29 -1.33 -4.37
C ALA A 91 -5.74 -1.50 -3.90
N ALA A 92 -5.96 -1.69 -2.59
CA ALA A 92 -7.30 -1.82 -2.00
C ALA A 92 -8.12 -0.52 -2.12
N LEU A 93 -7.48 0.64 -1.93
CA LEU A 93 -8.14 1.94 -1.91
C LEU A 93 -8.47 2.50 -3.29
N ARG A 94 -7.79 2.04 -4.34
CA ARG A 94 -7.95 2.58 -5.70
C ARG A 94 -9.40 2.52 -6.16
N ASP A 95 -10.04 1.38 -5.92
CA ASP A 95 -11.38 1.09 -6.41
C ASP A 95 -12.44 1.12 -5.30
N GLU A 96 -12.04 0.90 -4.03
CA GLU A 96 -12.95 0.81 -2.88
C GLU A 96 -12.44 1.68 -1.71
N PRO A 97 -12.79 2.99 -1.67
CA PRO A 97 -12.38 3.88 -0.57
C PRO A 97 -12.88 3.43 0.82
N SER A 98 -13.95 2.63 0.86
CA SER A 98 -14.48 2.06 2.09
C SER A 98 -13.50 1.08 2.78
N ALA A 99 -12.49 0.59 2.04
CA ALA A 99 -11.42 -0.25 2.58
C ALA A 99 -10.51 0.46 3.60
N LEU A 100 -10.60 1.80 3.70
CA LEU A 100 -9.89 2.61 4.73
C LEU A 100 -10.07 2.06 6.15
N LYS A 101 -11.25 1.49 6.47
CA LYS A 101 -11.56 0.94 7.80
C LYS A 101 -10.72 -0.28 8.19
N TYR A 102 -10.05 -0.94 7.23
CA TYR A 102 -9.28 -2.17 7.43
C TYR A 102 -7.77 -1.96 7.46
N ILE A 103 -7.30 -0.76 7.15
CA ILE A 103 -5.88 -0.39 7.19
C ILE A 103 -5.41 -0.29 8.64
N SER A 104 -4.13 -0.60 8.90
CA SER A 104 -3.57 -0.43 10.24
C SER A 104 -3.62 1.04 10.68
N GLN A 105 -3.92 1.28 11.96
CA GLN A 105 -3.98 2.64 12.48
C GLN A 105 -2.62 3.35 12.39
N GLU A 106 -1.51 2.61 12.57
CA GLU A 106 -0.16 3.14 12.42
C GLU A 106 0.06 3.73 11.03
N PHE A 107 -0.46 3.07 9.99
CA PHE A 107 -0.33 3.56 8.62
C PHE A 107 -1.14 4.85 8.40
N ILE A 108 -2.38 4.91 8.91
CA ILE A 108 -3.23 6.10 8.79
C ILE A 108 -2.56 7.30 9.49
N VAL A 109 -2.05 7.12 10.71
CA VAL A 109 -1.34 8.16 11.45
C VAL A 109 -0.08 8.60 10.70
N ALA A 110 0.72 7.66 10.17
CA ALA A 110 1.92 7.98 9.41
C ALA A 110 1.63 8.74 8.11
N ALA A 111 0.53 8.42 7.42
CA ALA A 111 0.13 9.13 6.20
C ALA A 111 -0.31 10.57 6.48
N VAL A 112 -1.13 10.79 7.53
CA VAL A 112 -1.67 12.11 7.88
C VAL A 112 -0.60 13.03 8.49
N THR A 113 0.31 12.48 9.31
CA THR A 113 1.37 13.28 9.97
C THR A 113 2.47 13.74 9.00
N ARG A 114 2.78 12.96 7.95
CA ARG A 114 3.76 13.35 6.92
C ARG A 114 3.38 14.63 6.16
N HIS A 115 2.09 14.95 6.06
CA HIS A 115 1.63 16.20 5.44
C HIS A 115 1.83 17.45 6.31
N HIS A 116 2.02 17.33 7.62
CA HIS A 116 2.19 18.49 8.52
C HIS A 116 3.65 18.96 8.67
N SER A 117 4.62 18.18 8.21
CA SER A 117 6.05 18.50 8.34
C SER A 117 6.62 19.44 7.27
N HIS A 118 5.83 19.92 6.29
CA HIS A 118 6.36 20.71 5.16
C HIS A 118 5.95 22.19 5.13
N GLU A 119 5.19 22.71 6.10
CA GLU A 119 4.64 24.08 6.06
C GLU A 119 5.21 25.07 7.10
N SER A 120 6.24 24.70 7.87
CA SER A 120 6.86 25.57 8.87
C SER A 120 8.28 26.02 8.49
N ASN A 121 8.44 26.84 7.45
CA ASN A 121 9.67 27.63 7.26
C ASN A 121 9.37 29.15 7.30
N PRO A 122 9.30 29.77 8.49
CA PRO A 122 9.10 31.22 8.64
C PRO A 122 10.41 32.03 8.47
N GLY A 123 11.29 31.63 7.54
CA GLY A 123 12.68 32.09 7.46
C GLY A 123 13.06 33.07 6.35
N ARG A 124 12.15 33.52 5.47
CA ARG A 124 12.50 34.49 4.40
C ARG A 124 11.88 35.87 4.62
N LYS A 125 12.33 36.56 5.67
CA LYS A 125 12.11 38.00 5.84
C LYS A 125 13.16 38.81 5.08
N LYS A 126 12.70 39.43 3.99
CA LYS A 126 13.06 40.75 3.43
C LYS A 126 14.52 41.24 3.53
N ARG A 127 15.17 41.42 2.37
CA ARG A 127 16.07 42.58 2.16
C ARG A 127 15.70 43.27 0.84
N ARG A 128 14.81 44.26 0.94
CA ARG A 128 14.77 45.40 0.01
C ARG A 128 15.54 46.54 0.67
N LYS A 129 16.61 47.01 0.05
CA LYS A 129 17.06 48.40 0.15
C LYS A 129 17.40 48.88 -1.26
N ARG A 130 16.64 49.87 -1.72
CA ARG A 130 16.93 50.74 -2.86
C ARG A 130 17.68 51.98 -2.34
N GLN A 131 18.18 52.77 -3.30
CA GLN A 131 18.81 54.10 -3.25
C GLN A 131 20.34 54.00 -3.36
N HIS A 132 20.90 54.32 -4.54
CA HIS A 132 21.19 55.67 -5.06
C HIS A 132 22.12 56.41 -4.10
N ASP A 133 23.38 56.60 -4.50
CA ASP A 133 24.12 57.83 -4.24
C ASP A 133 25.20 58.02 -5.31
N THR A 134 25.06 59.14 -6.01
CA THR A 134 25.95 59.74 -6.97
C THR A 134 27.15 60.37 -6.26
N ALA A 135 28.37 60.13 -6.73
CA ALA A 135 29.51 60.97 -6.41
C ALA A 135 30.32 61.23 -7.69
N PHE A 136 30.09 62.44 -8.20
CA PHE A 136 30.89 63.18 -9.17
C PHE A 136 32.02 63.90 -8.41
N LEU A 137 33.05 64.36 -9.14
CA LEU A 137 34.25 65.16 -8.74
C LEU A 137 35.52 64.31 -8.54
N ASP A 138 36.70 64.68 -9.04
CA ASP A 138 37.13 65.71 -9.99
C ASP A 138 38.61 65.42 -10.36
N ASP A 139 39.05 66.04 -11.44
CA ASP A 139 40.39 66.16 -12.01
C ASP A 139 41.59 66.17 -11.04
N THR A 140 42.63 65.41 -11.41
CA THR A 140 44.03 65.90 -11.37
C THR A 140 44.85 65.32 -12.54
N HIS A 141 44.80 66.03 -13.66
CA HIS A 141 45.89 66.47 -14.53
C HIS A 141 47.34 65.89 -14.34
N VAL A 142 47.83 65.19 -15.40
CA VAL A 142 49.18 65.14 -16.11
C VAL A 142 50.50 64.83 -15.36
N PRO A 143 51.66 64.53 -16.04
CA PRO A 143 51.99 64.37 -17.50
C PRO A 143 52.76 63.06 -17.89
N VAL A 144 52.67 62.51 -19.12
CA VAL A 144 53.43 62.71 -20.40
C VAL A 144 54.90 62.19 -20.45
N LEU A 145 55.16 61.27 -21.42
CA LEU A 145 56.42 60.81 -22.10
C LEU A 145 57.46 60.06 -21.25
N ASP A 146 58.21 59.05 -21.72
CA ASP A 146 58.82 58.72 -23.03
C ASP A 146 58.99 57.19 -23.22
N TYR A 147 58.88 56.73 -24.48
CA TYR A 147 59.79 55.87 -25.28
C TYR A 147 59.05 55.11 -26.38
#